data_AF-A0A1B6F9C3-F1
#
_entry.id   AF-A0A1B6F9C3-F1
#
_cell.length_a   1.000
_cell.length_b   1.000
_cell.length_c   1.000
_cell.angle_alpha   90.00
_cell.angle_beta   90.00
_cell.angle_gamma   90.00
#
_symmetry.space_group_name_H-M   'P 1'
#
loop_
_entity.id
_entity.type
_entity.pdbx_description
1 polymer ?
#
loop_
_entity_poly.entity_id
_entity_poly.type
_entity_poly.pdbx_seq_one_letter_code
_entity_poly.pdbx_strand_id
1 'polypeptide(L)'
;MALICARTVVQNSFRKLYTSSTSLAKVLDEPINIATGIEKREMLAKAAGNENPFDLRVLKRGKGTKDCPNEIPSATDARIVGCICEEDATAVSWMWLHQGQPRRCNCGYWFKLVYKPPV
;
A
#
# COMPACT_ATOMS: atom_id res chain seq x y z
N MET A 1 28.46 12.07 -58.38
CA MET A 1 28.53 10.81 -57.61
C MET A 1 28.93 11.00 -56.14
N ALA A 2 29.91 11.85 -55.79
CA ALA A 2 30.35 12.00 -54.39
C ALA A 2 29.33 12.63 -53.41
N LEU A 3 28.47 13.53 -53.88
CA LEU A 3 27.48 14.25 -53.03
C LEU A 3 26.29 13.40 -52.57
N ILE A 4 25.97 12.33 -53.31
CA ILE A 4 24.85 11.42 -52.98
C ILE A 4 25.29 10.46 -51.86
N CYS A 5 26.54 10.01 -51.90
CA CYS A 5 27.13 9.18 -50.84
C CYS A 5 27.21 9.94 -49.50
N ALA A 6 27.56 11.23 -49.50
CA ALA A 6 27.63 12.04 -48.29
C ALA A 6 26.27 12.21 -47.59
N ARG A 7 25.18 12.40 -48.35
CA ARG A 7 23.82 12.48 -47.79
C ARG A 7 23.35 11.15 -47.18
N THR A 8 23.75 10.03 -47.77
CA THR A 8 23.40 8.69 -47.29
C THR A 8 24.12 8.35 -45.99
N VAL A 9 25.38 8.76 -45.84
CA VAL A 9 26.17 8.58 -44.61
C VAL A 9 25.64 9.45 -43.47
N VAL A 10 25.26 10.71 -43.74
CA VAL A 10 24.69 11.61 -42.72
C VAL A 10 23.26 11.21 -42.33
N GLN A 11 22.43 10.70 -43.24
CA GLN A 11 21.09 10.20 -42.88
C GLN A 11 21.12 8.94 -42.01
N ASN A 12 22.16 8.11 -42.12
CA ASN A 12 22.31 6.91 -41.28
C ASN A 12 22.89 7.20 -39.90
N SER A 13 23.70 8.24 -39.73
CA SER A 13 24.27 8.58 -38.41
C SER A 13 23.24 9.17 -37.44
N PHE A 14 22.18 9.82 -37.94
CA PHE A 14 21.10 10.38 -37.11
C PHE A 14 19.95 9.40 -36.82
N ARG A 15 19.96 8.18 -37.37
CA ARG A 15 18.76 7.31 -37.40
C ARG A 15 18.58 6.32 -36.26
N LYS A 16 19.38 6.33 -35.19
CA LYS A 16 19.17 5.40 -34.05
C LYS A 16 19.37 6.02 -32.66
N LEU A 17 18.96 7.27 -32.47
CA LEU A 17 18.70 7.82 -31.12
C LEU A 17 17.21 8.02 -30.84
N TYR A 18 16.32 7.51 -31.69
CA TYR A 18 14.93 7.26 -31.31
C TYR A 18 14.85 5.89 -30.65
N THR A 19 15.38 5.81 -29.43
CA THR A 19 14.93 4.78 -28.47
C THR A 19 13.47 5.10 -28.19
N SER A 20 12.57 4.56 -28.99
CA SER A 20 11.14 4.56 -28.69
C SER A 20 10.97 3.78 -27.39
N SER A 21 10.51 4.43 -26.33
CA SER A 21 10.21 3.80 -25.03
C SER A 21 9.38 2.51 -25.15
N THR A 22 8.59 2.39 -26.22
CA THR A 22 7.79 1.22 -26.56
C THR A 22 8.58 -0.06 -26.86
N SER A 23 9.84 0.00 -27.30
CA SER A 23 10.64 -1.22 -27.57
C SER A 23 11.27 -1.80 -26.30
N LEU A 24 11.57 -0.95 -25.30
CA LEU A 24 12.13 -1.38 -24.03
C LEU A 24 11.09 -2.17 -23.19
N ALA A 25 9.82 -1.78 -23.26
CA ALA A 25 8.72 -2.47 -22.59
C ALA A 25 8.50 -3.92 -23.07
N LYS A 26 8.98 -4.30 -24.27
CA LYS A 26 8.91 -5.68 -24.77
C LYS A 26 10.01 -6.59 -24.23
N VAL A 27 11.04 -6.02 -23.60
CA VAL A 27 12.20 -6.74 -23.07
C VAL A 27 12.08 -7.01 -21.57
N LEU A 28 11.26 -6.21 -20.87
CA LEU A 28 11.04 -6.33 -19.44
C LEU A 28 9.81 -7.21 -19.18
N ASP A 29 9.98 -8.24 -18.37
CA ASP A 29 8.87 -9.06 -17.85
C ASP A 29 7.86 -8.18 -17.07
N GLU A 30 6.63 -8.69 -16.94
CA GLU A 30 5.60 -8.10 -16.08
C GLU A 30 6.17 -7.79 -14.67
N PRO A 31 5.84 -6.64 -14.07
CA PRO A 31 6.44 -6.20 -12.80
C PRO A 31 6.24 -7.21 -11.66
N ILE A 32 5.15 -7.98 -11.69
CA ILE A 32 4.86 -9.02 -10.70
C ILE A 32 5.83 -10.22 -10.76
N ASN A 33 6.41 -10.49 -11.92
CA ASN A 33 7.36 -11.59 -12.12
C ASN A 33 8.74 -11.22 -11.59
N ILE A 34 9.12 -9.94 -11.74
CA ILE A 34 10.40 -9.40 -11.29
C ILE A 34 10.36 -9.07 -9.79
N ALA A 35 9.21 -8.64 -9.26
CA ALA A 35 9.05 -8.34 -7.85
C ALA A 35 9.35 -9.58 -6.97
N THR A 36 9.99 -9.36 -5.82
CA THR A 36 10.31 -10.39 -4.83
C THR A 36 9.96 -9.93 -3.41
N GLY A 37 9.97 -10.86 -2.44
CA GLY A 37 9.77 -10.52 -1.03
C GLY A 37 8.39 -9.92 -0.71
N ILE A 38 8.38 -8.87 0.12
CA ILE A 38 7.17 -8.18 0.60
C ILE A 38 6.45 -7.47 -0.55
N GLU A 39 7.19 -6.90 -1.49
CA GLU A 39 6.65 -6.21 -2.65
C GLU A 39 5.81 -7.16 -3.53
N LYS A 40 6.33 -8.35 -3.81
CA LYS A 40 5.58 -9.37 -4.56
C LYS A 40 4.29 -9.79 -3.83
N ARG A 41 4.36 -9.97 -2.51
CA ARG A 41 3.18 -10.32 -1.68
C ARG A 41 2.12 -9.22 -1.73
N GLU A 42 2.53 -7.96 -1.70
CA GLU A 42 1.63 -6.82 -1.83
C GLU A 42 0.91 -6.84 -3.19
N MET A 43 1.66 -7.02 -4.28
CA MET A 43 1.09 -7.08 -5.64
C MET A 43 0.12 -8.26 -5.82
N LEU A 44 0.47 -9.44 -5.30
CA LEU A 44 -0.40 -10.63 -5.34
C LEU A 44 -1.67 -10.43 -4.52
N ALA A 45 -1.57 -9.84 -3.32
CA ALA A 45 -2.72 -9.56 -2.47
C ALA A 45 -3.67 -8.52 -3.11
N LYS A 46 -3.11 -7.48 -3.73
CA LYS A 46 -3.87 -6.51 -4.52
C LYS A 46 -4.58 -7.17 -5.71
N ALA A 47 -3.89 -8.04 -6.45
CA ALA A 47 -4.49 -8.80 -7.55
C ALA A 47 -5.62 -9.74 -7.08
N ALA A 48 -5.54 -10.26 -5.85
CA ALA A 48 -6.61 -11.03 -5.20
C ALA A 48 -7.77 -10.18 -4.66
N GLY A 49 -7.75 -8.85 -4.84
CA GLY A 49 -8.78 -7.91 -4.39
C GLY A 49 -8.59 -7.36 -2.98
N ASN A 50 -7.47 -7.66 -2.30
CA ASN A 50 -7.12 -7.06 -1.02
C ASN A 50 -6.26 -5.80 -1.25
N GLU A 51 -6.92 -4.65 -1.27
CA GLU A 51 -6.32 -3.33 -1.51
C GLU A 51 -5.33 -2.86 -0.42
N ASN A 52 -5.41 -3.42 0.79
CA ASN A 52 -4.61 -2.98 1.94
C ASN A 52 -4.10 -4.18 2.77
N PRO A 53 -3.21 -5.01 2.19
CA PRO A 53 -2.76 -6.24 2.85
C PRO A 53 -2.03 -5.96 4.17
N PHE A 54 -1.16 -4.94 4.18
CA PHE A 54 -0.29 -4.57 5.30
C PHE A 54 -0.86 -3.46 6.20
N ASP A 55 -2.15 -3.11 6.08
CA ASP A 55 -2.82 -2.13 6.93
C ASP A 55 -2.11 -0.75 7.01
N LEU A 56 -1.58 -0.26 5.89
CA LEU A 56 -0.85 1.01 5.80
C LEU A 56 -1.78 2.24 5.85
N ARG A 57 -3.06 2.05 5.53
CA ARG A 57 -4.06 3.13 5.57
C ARG A 57 -4.53 3.39 6.99
N VAL A 58 -4.83 4.65 7.28
CA VAL A 58 -5.46 5.06 8.54
C VAL A 58 -6.86 4.47 8.64
N LEU A 59 -7.15 3.74 9.72
CA LEU A 59 -8.49 3.23 9.98
C LEU A 59 -9.40 4.40 10.37
N LYS A 60 -10.49 4.57 9.62
CA LYS A 60 -11.54 5.52 9.96
C LYS A 60 -12.40 4.93 11.07
N ARG A 61 -12.73 5.76 12.08
CA ARG A 61 -13.65 5.38 13.15
C ARG A 61 -15.07 5.18 12.57
N GLY A 62 -15.75 4.14 13.02
CA GLY A 62 -17.17 3.91 12.78
C GLY A 62 -18.02 4.51 13.90
N LYS A 63 -19.17 3.89 14.19
CA LYS A 63 -20.09 4.31 15.26
C LYS A 63 -19.46 4.19 16.65
N GLY A 64 -18.62 3.16 16.87
CA GLY A 64 -17.88 2.92 18.11
C GLY A 64 -18.73 2.88 19.38
N THR A 65 -19.96 2.38 19.29
CA THR A 65 -20.84 2.11 20.44
C THR A 65 -20.46 0.79 21.11
N LYS A 66 -21.03 0.49 22.28
CA LYS A 66 -20.77 -0.79 22.97
C LYS A 66 -21.17 -2.00 22.14
N ASP A 67 -22.30 -1.89 21.43
CA ASP A 67 -22.84 -2.97 20.58
C ASP A 67 -22.15 -3.03 19.21
N CYS A 68 -21.64 -1.89 18.72
CA CYS A 68 -20.91 -1.77 17.46
C CYS A 68 -19.54 -1.10 17.67
N PRO A 69 -18.59 -1.80 18.33
CA PRO A 69 -17.26 -1.25 18.60
C PRO A 69 -16.45 -1.11 17.31
N ASN A 70 -15.43 -0.26 17.34
CA ASN A 70 -14.46 -0.17 16.25
C ASN A 70 -13.57 -1.41 16.23
N GLU A 71 -13.62 -2.15 15.13
CA GLU A 71 -12.85 -3.38 14.95
C GLU A 71 -11.43 -3.06 14.49
N ILE A 72 -10.44 -3.46 15.29
CA ILE A 72 -9.03 -3.27 14.99
C ILE A 72 -8.42 -4.62 14.61
N PRO A 73 -7.95 -4.80 13.36
CA PRO A 73 -7.32 -6.05 12.96
C PRO A 73 -5.98 -6.22 13.69
N SER A 74 -5.63 -7.44 14.06
CA SER A 74 -4.32 -7.76 14.65
C SER A 74 -3.97 -9.22 14.38
N ALA A 75 -2.70 -9.49 14.09
CA ALA A 75 -2.17 -10.85 14.00
C ALA A 75 -1.76 -11.42 15.38
N THR A 76 -1.69 -10.56 16.41
CA THR A 76 -1.28 -10.88 17.78
C THR A 76 -2.41 -10.60 18.77
N ASP A 77 -2.30 -11.16 19.98
CA ASP A 77 -3.30 -11.03 21.06
C ASP A 77 -3.44 -9.62 21.63
N ALA A 78 -2.47 -8.75 21.35
CA ALA A 78 -2.51 -7.35 21.75
C ALA A 78 -1.98 -6.42 20.63
N ARG A 79 -2.57 -5.23 20.52
CA ARG A 79 -2.13 -4.17 19.60
C ARG A 79 -2.24 -2.80 20.28
N ILE A 80 -1.26 -1.93 20.02
CA ILE A 80 -1.33 -0.52 20.44
C ILE A 80 -2.27 0.22 19.48
N VAL A 81 -3.20 0.97 20.06
CA VAL A 81 -4.13 1.85 19.34
C VAL A 81 -3.89 3.29 19.75
N GLY A 82 -3.67 4.16 18.75
CA GLY A 82 -3.66 5.60 18.91
C GLY A 82 -5.00 6.17 18.47
N CYS A 83 -5.78 6.73 19.40
CA CYS A 83 -7.04 7.39 19.10
C CYS A 83 -6.84 8.91 19.09
N ILE A 84 -7.09 9.53 17.94
CA ILE A 84 -7.24 10.98 17.81
C ILE A 84 -8.69 11.30 18.21
N CYS A 85 -8.90 11.88 19.39
CA CYS A 85 -10.23 12.04 19.98
C CYS A 85 -11.09 13.03 19.19
N GLU A 86 -10.54 14.19 18.88
CA GLU A 86 -11.14 15.30 18.13
C GLU A 86 -10.31 15.54 16.86
N GLU A 87 -10.90 16.05 15.78
CA GLU A 87 -10.22 16.15 14.48
C GLU A 87 -8.97 17.05 14.53
N ASP A 88 -9.02 18.11 15.32
CA ASP A 88 -7.91 19.08 15.48
C ASP A 88 -7.03 18.77 16.71
N ALA A 89 -7.18 17.60 17.34
CA ALA A 89 -6.41 17.25 18.52
C ALA A 89 -4.92 17.12 18.19
N THR A 90 -4.07 17.85 18.92
CA THR A 90 -2.61 17.76 18.82
C THR A 90 -2.03 16.57 19.59
N ALA A 91 -2.79 16.01 20.53
CA ALA A 91 -2.40 14.88 21.37
C ALA A 91 -3.15 13.60 20.98
N VAL A 92 -2.41 12.49 20.88
CA VAL A 92 -2.97 11.16 20.59
C VAL A 92 -3.13 10.38 21.89
N SER A 93 -4.31 9.81 22.12
CA SER A 93 -4.55 8.92 23.24
C SER A 93 -4.11 7.50 22.87
N TRP A 94 -3.07 7.01 23.55
CA TRP A 94 -2.51 5.68 23.32
C TRP A 94 -3.07 4.66 24.32
N MET A 95 -3.37 3.47 23.84
CA MET A 95 -3.80 2.37 24.69
C MET A 95 -3.46 1.01 24.12
N TRP A 96 -3.22 0.05 25.01
CA TRP A 96 -3.16 -1.37 24.68
C TRP A 96 -4.57 -1.94 24.54
N LEU A 97 -4.83 -2.60 23.41
CA LEU A 97 -6.05 -3.34 23.17
C LEU A 97 -5.73 -4.83 23.14
N HIS A 98 -6.39 -5.59 24.02
CA HIS A 98 -6.20 -7.04 24.15
C HIS A 98 -7.35 -7.80 23.49
N GLN A 99 -7.08 -9.03 23.05
CA GLN A 99 -8.09 -9.91 22.49
C GLN A 99 -9.18 -10.25 23.52
N GLY A 100 -10.44 -10.27 23.08
CA GLY A 100 -11.59 -10.61 23.92
C GLY A 100 -12.05 -9.53 24.89
N GLN A 101 -11.23 -8.52 25.18
CA GLN A 101 -11.58 -7.43 26.09
C GLN A 101 -11.75 -6.11 25.31
N PRO A 102 -13.00 -5.71 24.99
CA PRO A 102 -13.22 -4.42 24.34
C PRO A 102 -12.87 -3.28 25.31
N ARG A 103 -12.10 -2.31 24.81
CA ARG A 103 -11.62 -1.17 25.61
C ARG A 103 -12.24 0.12 25.11
N ARG A 104 -12.50 1.02 26.05
CA ARG A 104 -13.00 2.37 25.78
C ARG A 104 -11.84 3.37 25.79
N CYS A 105 -11.81 4.28 24.82
CA CYS A 105 -10.91 5.44 24.82
C CYS A 105 -11.47 6.57 25.69
N ASN A 106 -10.65 7.55 26.06
CA ASN A 106 -11.07 8.74 26.82
C ASN A 106 -12.25 9.50 26.15
N CYS A 107 -12.28 9.56 24.82
CA CYS A 107 -13.38 10.18 24.05
C CYS A 107 -14.69 9.39 24.07
N GLY A 108 -14.71 8.19 24.64
CA GLY A 108 -15.93 7.41 24.82
C GLY A 108 -16.18 6.29 23.82
N TYR A 109 -15.45 6.27 22.70
CA TYR A 109 -15.58 5.23 21.69
C TYR A 109 -15.02 3.88 22.16
N TRP A 110 -15.70 2.82 21.75
CA TRP A 110 -15.32 1.44 22.01
C TRP A 110 -14.47 0.86 20.88
N PHE A 111 -13.49 0.05 21.26
CA PHE A 111 -12.59 -0.66 20.35
C PHE A 111 -12.53 -2.13 20.72
N LYS A 112 -12.47 -3.00 19.72
CA LYS A 112 -12.36 -4.45 19.87
C LYS A 112 -11.30 -4.99 18.93
N LEU A 113 -10.45 -5.88 19.43
CA LEU A 113 -9.45 -6.55 18.61
C LEU A 113 -10.11 -7.67 17.81
N VAL A 114 -9.82 -7.74 16.51
CA VAL A 114 -10.24 -8.82 15.61
C VAL A 114 -9.00 -9.49 15.05
N TYR A 115 -8.96 -10.82 15.09
CA TYR A 115 -7.84 -11.57 14.54
C TYR A 115 -7.83 -11.48 13.01
N LYS A 116 -6.71 -11.05 12.44
CA LYS A 116 -6.45 -11.03 11.00
C LYS A 116 -5.15 -11.81 10.74
N PRO A 117 -5.16 -12.81 9.83
CA PRO A 117 -3.94 -13.55 9.53
C PRO A 117 -2.88 -12.63 8.89
N PRO A 118 -1.58 -12.85 9.18
CA PRO A 118 -0.50 -12.14 8.52
C PRO A 118 -0.41 -12.51 7.02
N VAL A 119 -0.02 -11.54 6.19
CA VAL A 119 0.17 -11.69 4.73
C VAL A 119 1.63 -12.02 4.39
#